data_AF-X1LJ63-F1
#
_entry.id   AF-X1LJ63-F1
#
_cell.length_a   1.000
_cell.length_b   1.000
_cell.length_c   1.000
_cell.angle_alpha   90.00
_cell.angle_beta   90.00
_cell.angle_gamma   90.00
#
_symmetry.space_group_name_H-M   'P 1'
#
loop_
_entity.id
_entity.type
_entity.pdbx_description
1 polymer ?
#
loop_
_entity_poly.entity_id
_entity_poly.type
_entity_poly.pdbx_seq_one_letter_code
_entity_poly.pdbx_strand_id
1 'polypeptide(L)' 'MAYKVTLIPGDGIGPEVTEAARRVLEATGIAFHWDLAYAGANA' A
#
# COMPACT_ATOMS: atom_id res chain seq x y z
N MET A 1 -7.01 0.18 -17.53
CA MET A 1 -5.55 -0.07 -17.44
C MET A 1 -5.17 0.11 -15.98
N ALA A 2 -4.48 -0.83 -15.35
CA ALA A 2 -4.16 -0.75 -13.92
C ALA A 2 -2.81 -0.06 -13.69
N TYR A 3 -2.73 0.82 -12.71
CA TYR A 3 -1.47 1.45 -12.30
C TYR A 3 -0.65 0.47 -11.49
N LYS A 4 0.60 0.24 -11.89
CA LYS A 4 1.55 -0.56 -11.12
C LYS A 4 2.13 0.30 -10.00
N VAL A 5 1.92 -0.10 -8.76
CA VAL A 5 2.35 0.66 -7.59
C VAL A 5 3.03 -0.28 -6.61
N THR A 6 4.26 0.06 -6.21
CA THR A 6 4.95 -0.66 -5.14
C THR A 6 4.44 -0.14 -3.80
N LEU A 7 3.87 -1.04 -3.00
CA LEU A 7 3.38 -0.75 -1.66
C LEU A 7 4.45 -1.16 -0.65
N ILE A 8 5.01 -0.18 0.04
CA ILE A 8 6.00 -0.40 1.10
C ILE A 8 5.34 -0.07 2.45
N PRO A 9 4.97 -1.06 3.27
CA PRO A 9 4.47 -0.82 4.62
C PRO A 9 5.56 -0.17 5.48
N GLY A 10 5.19 0.86 6.24
CA GLY A 10 6.07 1.42 7.27
C GLY A 10 6.14 0.54 8.53
N ASP A 11 6.91 0.96 9.53
CA ASP A 11 6.98 0.32 10.85
C ASP A 11 6.07 1.00 11.89
N GLY A 12 6.00 0.44 13.10
CA GLY A 12 5.15 0.96 14.17
C GLY A 12 3.67 0.83 13.77
N ILE A 13 2.97 1.97 13.67
CA ILE A 13 1.58 2.04 13.14
C ILE A 13 1.51 2.06 11.60
N GLY A 14 2.68 1.96 10.94
CA GLY A 14 2.81 2.04 9.48
C GLY A 14 1.96 1.02 8.72
N PRO A 15 1.91 -0.27 9.11
CA PRO A 15 1.11 -1.27 8.40
C PRO A 15 -0.39 -0.92 8.39
N GLU A 16 -0.94 -0.47 9.51
CA GLU A 16 -2.35 -0.10 9.65
C GLU A 16 -2.70 1.14 8.82
N VAL A 17 -1.81 2.15 8.82
CA VAL A 17 -1.98 3.37 8.02
C VAL A 17 -1.86 3.08 6.53
N THR A 18 -0.89 2.25 6.11
CA THR A 18 -0.70 1.85 4.71
C THR A 18 -1.92 1.09 4.19
N GLU A 19 -2.49 0.18 4.99
CA GLU A 19 -3.70 -0.55 4.61
C GLU A 19 -4.92 0.37 4.53
N ALA A 20 -5.08 1.33 5.44
CA ALA A 20 -6.13 2.34 5.36
C ALA A 20 -6.01 3.21 4.08
N ALA A 21 -4.79 3.64 3.74
CA ALA A 21 -4.53 4.39 2.52
C ALA A 21 -4.86 3.58 1.25
N ARG A 22 -4.49 2.29 1.21
CA ARG A 22 -4.85 1.37 0.12
C ARG A 22 -6.36 1.33 -0.10
N ARG A 23 -7.15 1.21 0.98
CA ARG A 23 -8.63 1.18 0.90
C ARG A 23 -9.22 2.49 0.38
N VAL A 24 -8.68 3.63 0.80
CA VAL A 24 -9.11 4.95 0.29
C VAL A 24 -8.84 5.06 -1.21
N LEU A 25 -7.68 4.59 -1.67
CA LEU A 25 -7.33 4.58 -3.09
C LEU A 25 -8.26 3.65 -3.89
N GLU A 26 -8.54 2.45 -3.39
CA GLU A 26 -9.45 1.50 -4.05
C GLU A 26 -10.90 2.03 -4.13
N ALA A 27 -11.34 2.81 -3.14
CA ALA A 27 -12.66 3.44 -3.15
C ALA A 27 -12.84 4.48 -4.28
N THR A 28 -11.74 4.95 -4.91
CA THR A 28 -11.81 5.86 -6.07
C THR A 28 -12.29 5.16 -7.35
N GLY A 29 -12.33 3.82 -7.39
CA GLY A 29 -12.64 3.04 -8.58
C GLY A 29 -11.48 2.95 -9.59
N ILE A 30 -10.32 3.54 -9.28
CA ILE A 30 -9.10 3.37 -10.07
C ILE A 30 -8.57 1.94 -9.88
N ALA A 31 -8.19 1.30 -10.98
CA ALA A 31 -7.56 -0.01 -10.95
C ALA A 31 -6.07 0.11 -10.56
N PHE A 32 -5.67 -0.60 -9.51
CA PHE A 32 -4.30 -0.68 -9.05
C PHE A 32 -3.79 -2.12 -9.13
N HIS A 33 -2.50 -2.27 -9.43
CA HIS A 33 -1.74 -3.49 -9.25
C HIS A 33 -0.69 -3.22 -8.18
N TRP A 34 -0.97 -3.71 -6.97
CA TRP A 34 -0.10 -3.58 -5.81
C TRP A 34 1.02 -4.61 -5.87
N ASP A 35 2.26 -4.13 -5.81
CA ASP A 35 3.47 -4.93 -5.64
C ASP A 35 4.00 -4.69 -4.24
N LEU A 36 3.83 -5.67 -3.34
CA LEU A 36 4.21 -5.50 -1.94
C LEU A 36 5.72 -5.68 -1.77
N ALA A 37 6.38 -4.70 -1.16
CA ALA A 37 7.80 -4.77 -0.81
C ALA A 37 8.01 -4.38 0.64
N TYR A 38 8.93 -5.06 1.31
CA TYR A 38 9.25 -4.81 2.72
C TYR A 38 10.59 -4.08 2.80
N ALA A 39 10.61 -2.90 3.43
CA ALA A 39 11.80 -2.09 3.62
C ALA A 39 11.84 -1.39 4.99
N GLY A 40 10.97 -1.80 5.92
CA GLY A 40 10.94 -1.28 7.28
C GLY A 40 12.06 -1.85 8.17
N ALA A 41 12.24 -1.28 9.35
CA ALA A 41 13.18 -1.72 10.36
C ALA A 41 12.93 -3.16 10.85
N ASN A 42 11.71 -3.67 10.73
CA ASN A 42 11.34 -5.05 11.06
C ASN A 42 11.11 -5.96 9.83
N ALA A 43 11.56 -5.53 8.65
CA ALA A 43 11.45 -6.28 7.40
C ALA A 43 12.46 -7.43 7.27
#